data_AF-A0A959EHJ8-F1
#
_entry.id   AF-A0A959EHJ8-F1
#
_cell.length_a   1.000
_cell.length_b   1.000
_cell.length_c   1.000
_cell.angle_alpha   90.00
_cell.angle_beta   90.00
_cell.angle_gamma   90.00
#
_symmetry.space_group_name_H-M   'P 1'
#
loop_
_entity.id
_entity.type
_entity.pdbx_description
1 polymer ?
#
loop_
_entity_poly.entity_id
_entity_poly.type
_entity_poly.pdbx_seq_one_letter_code
_entity_poly.pdbx_strand_id
1 'polypeptide(L)'
;RQDLVDHGIRVTNISPGLAETEFSIVRFKGDEQKAEAVYRGFEPLHPEDIAETIFFAATRPPHMNLEEITILPTAQSDSRTVVRKGK
;
A
#
# COMPACT_ATOMS: atom_id res chain seq x y z
N ARG A 1 2.91 15.81 13.11
CA ARG A 1 3.35 16.57 11.91
C ARG A 1 3.60 18.02 12.26
N GLN A 2 2.59 18.72 12.79
CA GLN A 2 2.71 20.12 13.22
C GLN A 2 3.85 20.34 14.22
N ASP A 3 4.00 19.44 15.20
CA ASP A 3 5.07 19.51 16.21
C ASP A 3 6.50 19.36 15.66
N LEU A 4 6.66 19.03 14.37
CA LEU A 4 7.94 18.69 13.75
C LEU A 4 8.39 19.69 12.68
N VAL A 5 7.58 20.71 12.39
CA VAL A 5 7.85 21.71 11.33
C VAL A 5 9.16 22.45 11.59
N ASP A 6 9.42 22.85 12.83
CA ASP A 6 10.61 23.62 13.21
C ASP A 6 11.89 22.76 13.28
N HIS A 7 11.75 21.44 13.15
CA HIS A 7 12.86 20.48 13.22
C HIS A 7 13.33 20.01 11.83
N GLY A 8 12.68 20.45 10.76
CA GLY A 8 13.00 19.98 9.40
C GLY A 8 12.73 18.49 9.19
N ILE A 9 11.95 17.87 10.08
CA ILE A 9 11.59 16.44 9.98
C ILE A 9 10.36 16.30 9.08
N ARG A 10 10.49 15.42 8.08
CA ARG A 10 9.42 15.07 7.16
C ARG A 10 8.61 13.89 7.71
N VAL A 11 7.29 13.92 7.51
CA VAL A 11 6.37 12.88 7.98
C VAL A 11 5.39 12.52 6.87
N THR A 12 5.54 11.31 6.34
CA THR A 12 4.72 10.76 5.27
C THR A 12 3.90 9.58 5.77
N ASN A 13 2.60 9.57 5.44
CA ASN A 13 1.76 8.39 5.58
C ASN A 13 1.72 7.65 4.24
N ILE A 14 1.98 6.34 4.25
CA ILE A 14 1.83 5.47 3.08
C ILE A 14 0.65 4.55 3.35
N SER A 15 -0.36 4.62 2.49
CA SER A 15 -1.64 3.92 2.62
C SER A 15 -1.86 2.96 1.44
N PRO A 16 -1.29 1.74 1.46
CA PRO A 16 -1.53 0.75 0.41
C PRO A 16 -2.94 0.16 0.45
N GLY A 17 -3.44 -0.23 -0.73
CA GLY A 17 -4.62 -1.05 -0.92
C GLY A 17 -4.32 -2.55 -0.76
N LEU A 18 -4.92 -3.36 -1.62
CA LEU A 18 -4.69 -4.80 -1.65
C LEU A 18 -3.30 -5.11 -2.22
N ALA A 19 -2.36 -5.40 -1.31
CA ALA A 19 -1.03 -5.88 -1.64
C ALA A 19 -0.89 -7.37 -1.28
N GLU A 20 -0.36 -8.17 -2.20
CA GLU A 20 -0.08 -9.58 -2.01
C GLU A 20 1.24 -9.75 -1.26
N THR A 21 1.12 -10.06 0.02
CA THR A 21 2.24 -10.29 0.94
C THR A 21 1.81 -11.35 1.95
N GLU A 22 2.69 -11.67 2.90
CA GLU A 22 2.33 -12.49 4.05
C GLU A 22 1.23 -11.89 4.93
N PHE A 23 0.85 -10.62 4.72
CA PHE A 23 -0.25 -9.97 5.45
C PHE A 23 -1.52 -10.82 5.49
N SER A 24 -1.97 -11.35 4.33
CA SER A 24 -3.19 -12.15 4.29
C SER A 24 -3.00 -13.54 4.92
N ILE A 25 -1.80 -14.13 4.83
CA ILE A 25 -1.48 -15.39 5.51
C ILE A 25 -1.57 -15.22 7.02
N VAL A 26 -0.96 -14.15 7.57
CA VAL A 26 -1.02 -13.81 8.99
C VAL A 26 -2.47 -13.51 9.41
N ARG A 27 -3.19 -12.70 8.62
CA ARG A 27 -4.60 -12.35 8.88
C ARG A 27 -5.49 -13.60 8.99
N PHE A 28 -5.26 -14.61 8.16
CA PHE A 28 -6.00 -15.86 8.19
C PHE A 28 -5.29 -16.99 8.95
N LYS A 29 -4.32 -16.66 9.83
CA LYS A 29 -3.67 -17.59 10.76
C LYS A 29 -3.02 -18.80 10.07
N GLY A 30 -2.38 -18.57 8.92
CA GLY A 30 -1.72 -19.61 8.13
C GLY A 30 -2.63 -20.32 7.11
N ASP A 31 -3.89 -19.92 6.96
CA ASP A 31 -4.75 -20.44 5.90
C ASP A 31 -4.40 -19.81 4.55
N GLU A 32 -3.44 -20.45 3.86
CA GLU A 32 -2.92 -20.01 2.56
C GLU A 32 -4.02 -19.96 1.48
N GLN A 33 -4.98 -20.89 1.50
CA GLN A 33 -6.06 -20.92 0.51
C GLN A 33 -6.98 -19.70 0.65
N LYS A 34 -7.33 -19.31 1.89
CA LYS A 34 -8.08 -18.08 2.13
C LYS A 34 -7.28 -16.83 1.77
N ALA A 35 -5.97 -16.83 2.04
CA ALA A 35 -5.10 -15.71 1.71
C ALA A 35 -5.02 -15.50 0.19
N GLU A 36 -4.73 -16.56 -0.57
CA GLU A 36 -4.68 -16.52 -2.03
C GLU A 36 -6.02 -16.07 -2.63
N ALA A 37 -7.15 -16.56 -2.08
CA ALA A 37 -8.48 -16.18 -2.55
C ALA A 37 -8.77 -14.66 -2.48
N VAL A 38 -8.08 -13.91 -1.60
CA VAL A 38 -8.20 -12.44 -1.55
C VAL A 38 -7.77 -11.81 -2.88
N TYR A 39 -6.75 -12.34 -3.54
CA TYR A 39 -6.11 -11.69 -4.68
C TYR A 39 -6.54 -12.27 -6.05
N ARG A 40 -7.31 -13.38 -6.06
CA ARG A 40 -7.77 -14.00 -7.32
C ARG A 40 -8.58 -13.07 -8.22
N GLY A 41 -8.26 -13.10 -9.51
CA GLY A 41 -9.03 -12.44 -10.58
C GLY A 41 -8.64 -10.98 -10.86
N PHE A 42 -7.57 -10.48 -10.27
CA PHE A 42 -6.98 -9.17 -10.62
C PHE A 42 -5.49 -9.17 -10.28
N GLU A 43 -4.76 -8.14 -10.71
CA GLU A 43 -3.36 -7.94 -10.33
C GLU A 43 -3.32 -7.08 -9.05
N PRO A 44 -2.87 -7.61 -7.90
CA PRO A 44 -2.69 -6.83 -6.68
C PRO A 44 -1.41 -5.98 -6.73
N LEU A 45 -1.17 -5.18 -5.69
CA LEU A 45 0.16 -4.58 -5.48
C LEU A 45 1.13 -5.65 -4.95
N HIS A 46 2.41 -5.49 -5.24
CA HIS A 46 3.49 -6.33 -4.72
C HIS A 46 4.35 -5.57 -3.70
N PRO A 47 5.14 -6.25 -2.85
CA PRO A 47 6.05 -5.60 -1.91
C PRO A 47 6.94 -4.53 -2.56
N GLU A 48 7.39 -4.79 -3.79
CA GLU A 48 8.27 -3.93 -4.56
C GLU A 48 7.60 -2.58 -4.90
N ASP A 49 6.31 -2.57 -5.25
CA ASP A 49 5.57 -1.33 -5.55
C ASP A 49 5.54 -0.39 -4.34
N ILE A 50 5.36 -0.97 -3.15
CA ILE A 50 5.32 -0.22 -1.89
C ILE A 50 6.73 0.25 -1.51
N ALA A 51 7.73 -0.60 -1.68
CA ALA A 51 9.13 -0.25 -1.42
C ALA A 51 9.61 0.90 -2.33
N GLU A 52 9.29 0.85 -3.62
CA GLU A 52 9.60 1.92 -4.57
C GLU A 52 8.91 3.23 -4.18
N THR A 53 7.66 3.16 -3.71
CA THR A 53 6.95 4.38 -3.29
C THR A 53 7.52 4.97 -2.01
N ILE A 54 7.90 4.14 -1.04
CA ILE A 54 8.62 4.59 0.16
C ILE A 54 9.94 5.24 -0.24
N PHE A 55 10.71 4.59 -1.13
CA PHE A 55 11.96 5.13 -1.63
C PHE A 55 11.78 6.45 -2.36
N PHE A 56 10.76 6.56 -3.20
CA PHE A 56 10.39 7.82 -3.85
C PHE A 56 10.13 8.91 -2.81
N ALA A 57 9.30 8.68 -1.81
CA ALA A 57 8.99 9.65 -0.76
C ALA A 57 10.24 10.06 0.06
N ALA A 58 11.06 9.08 0.44
CA ALA A 58 12.26 9.28 1.22
C ALA A 58 13.33 10.08 0.45
N THR A 59 13.44 9.91 -0.87
CA THR A 59 14.47 10.54 -1.72
C THR A 59 14.12 11.94 -2.22
N ARG A 60 12.93 12.45 -1.89
CA ARG A 60 12.55 13.82 -2.28
C ARG A 60 13.47 14.87 -1.65
N PRO A 61 13.66 16.04 -2.30
CA PRO A 61 14.46 17.12 -1.74
C PRO A 61 14.04 17.47 -0.29
N PRO A 62 14.96 17.94 0.57
CA PRO A 62 14.65 18.17 2.00
C PRO A 62 13.49 19.13 2.27
N HIS A 63 13.21 20.06 1.36
CA HIS A 63 12.11 21.02 1.48
C HIS A 63 10.74 20.45 1.04
N MET A 64 10.68 19.21 0.55
CA MET A 64 9.46 18.59 0.06
C MET A 64 8.98 17.47 0.98
N ASN A 65 7.79 17.68 1.56
CA ASN A 65 7.09 16.70 2.40
C ASN A 65 5.86 16.16 1.66
N LEU A 66 5.85 14.86 1.35
CA LEU A 66 4.65 14.18 0.87
C LEU A 66 3.84 13.78 2.11
N GLU A 67 2.69 14.41 2.35
CA GLU A 67 1.95 14.16 3.59
C GLU A 67 1.30 12.77 3.61
N GLU A 68 0.70 12.39 2.50
CA GLU A 68 -0.01 11.12 2.33
C GLU A 68 0.12 10.62 0.89
N ILE A 69 0.32 9.32 0.75
CA ILE A 69 0.28 8.62 -0.53
C ILE A 69 -0.65 7.43 -0.37
N THR A 70 -1.76 7.44 -1.09
CA THR A 70 -2.68 6.30 -1.20
C THR A 70 -2.45 5.61 -2.53
N ILE A 71 -2.22 4.29 -2.50
CA ILE A 71 -1.83 3.52 -3.67
C ILE A 71 -2.71 2.28 -3.69
N LEU A 72 -3.46 2.12 -4.76
CA LEU A 72 -4.37 0.99 -4.94
C LEU A 72 -3.98 0.24 -6.23
N PRO A 73 -4.18 -1.08 -6.29
CA PRO A 73 -4.22 -1.78 -7.57
C PRO A 73 -5.22 -1.10 -8.50
N THR A 74 -4.95 -1.06 -9.80
CA THR A 74 -5.86 -0.42 -10.79
C THR A 74 -7.26 -1.05 -10.82
N ALA A 75 -7.39 -2.29 -10.36
CA ALA A 75 -8.66 -2.98 -10.20
C ALA A 75 -9.46 -2.57 -8.95
N GLN A 76 -8.89 -1.76 -8.05
CA GLN A 76 -9.48 -1.34 -6.78
C GLN A 76 -9.69 0.17 -6.75
N SER A 77 -10.90 0.63 -6.43
CA SER A 77 -11.17 2.07 -6.26
C SER A 77 -11.31 2.52 -4.80
N ASP A 78 -11.66 1.59 -3.91
CA ASP A 78 -11.83 1.84 -2.48
C ASP A 78 -11.75 0.52 -1.68
N SER A 79 -12.09 0.54 -0.40
CA SER A 79 -12.05 -0.64 0.49
C SER A 79 -13.03 -1.78 0.13
N ARG A 80 -14.07 -1.52 -0.66
CA ARG A 80 -15.18 -2.43 -0.98
C ARG A 80 -15.24 -2.77 -2.47
N THR A 81 -14.79 -1.86 -3.32
CA THR A 81 -14.92 -1.96 -4.76
C THR A 81 -13.64 -2.51 -5.39
N VAL A 82 -13.71 -3.76 -5.89
CA VAL A 82 -12.63 -4.43 -6.62
C VAL A 82 -13.22 -5.14 -7.85
N VAL A 83 -12.72 -4.83 -9.04
CA VAL A 83 -13.09 -5.49 -10.28
C VAL A 83 -12.28 -6.77 -10.45
N ARG A 84 -12.95 -7.92 -10.54
CA ARG A 84 -12.32 -9.23 -10.76
C ARG A 84 -12.72 -9.78 -12.12
N LYS A 85 -11.74 -10.15 -12.93
CA LYS A 85 -11.93 -10.86 -14.20
C LYS A 85 -12.21 -12.35 -13.92
N GLY A 86 -13.18 -12.94 -14.62
CA GLY A 86 -13.48 -14.38 -14.55
C GLY A 86 -14.43 -14.82 -13.45
N LYS A 87 -15.42 -13.99 -13.08
CA LYS A 87 -16.62 -14.48 -12.39
C LYS A 87 -17.53 -15.23 -13.35
#